data_AF-A0AAU1ADM4-F1
#
_entry.id   AF-A0AAU1ADM4-F1
#
_cell.length_a   1.000
_cell.length_b   1.000
_cell.length_c   1.000
_cell.angle_alpha   90.00
_cell.angle_beta   90.00
_cell.angle_gamma   90.00
#
_symmetry.space_group_name_H-M   'P 1'
#
loop_
_entity.id
_entity.type
_entity.pdbx_description
1 polymer ?
#
loop_
_entity_poly.entity_id
_entity_poly.type
_entity_poly.pdbx_seq_one_letter_code
_entity_poly.pdbx_strand_id
1 'polypeptide(L)'
;MGRKRADDRVVEQVDTGRAELVPSPDRAGSWTLLLDGAPQSHVDLTDPTHLEFEYVRRLAAALDLVAPPGEPLRVLHLGGGALTLPRYVSATRPGSTQRVSEVDGALVELVRRALPWPADARLRVRVQDARAVLASTRDASYDVVVADVFAGARTPAHLTSVEYAAEVARVLRPAGWLLANLADGPPLRYARGQVATVRSVLPQACLVGDAAVLRGRRYGNLVLVAGRTTPPVPALTRRAAGDWFPGRVVAGDELDRFVGGAAVVRDADATGSDPPPPGLFSVRR
;
A
#
# COMPACT_ATOMS: atom_id res chain seq x y z
N MET A 1 22.22 31.32 15.30
CA MET A 1 23.36 30.45 15.66
C MET A 1 22.92 29.01 15.43
N GLY A 2 23.09 28.53 14.20
CA GLY A 2 22.58 27.23 13.75
C GLY A 2 23.49 26.09 14.17
N ARG A 3 22.96 25.14 14.94
CA ARG A 3 23.66 23.92 15.35
C ARG A 3 22.85 22.71 14.86
N LYS A 4 23.45 21.97 13.92
CA LYS A 4 23.24 20.56 13.52
C LYS A 4 21.84 19.95 13.76
N ARG A 5 21.06 19.78 12.68
CA ARG A 5 19.94 18.81 12.61
C ARG A 5 20.34 17.45 12.01
N ALA A 6 21.63 17.23 11.73
CA ALA A 6 22.13 16.00 11.14
C ALA A 6 22.20 14.81 12.11
N ASP A 7 22.05 15.05 13.43
CA ASP A 7 22.27 14.03 14.48
C ASP A 7 21.02 13.20 14.84
N ASP A 8 19.84 13.48 14.28
CA ASP A 8 18.60 12.74 14.63
C ASP A 8 18.26 11.60 13.66
N ARG A 9 19.04 11.39 12.60
CA ARG A 9 18.85 10.27 11.67
C ARG A 9 19.19 8.95 12.38
N VAL A 10 18.25 8.02 12.36
CA VAL A 10 18.49 6.66 12.86
C VAL A 10 18.83 5.77 11.67
N VAL A 11 19.93 5.02 11.76
CA VAL A 11 20.34 4.06 10.72
C VAL A 11 20.54 2.70 11.38
N GLU A 12 19.93 1.66 10.83
CA GLU A 12 20.03 0.30 11.34
C GLU A 12 20.01 -0.71 10.20
N GLN A 13 20.75 -1.80 10.36
CA GLN A 13 20.62 -2.94 9.47
C GLN A 13 19.38 -3.72 9.91
N VAL A 14 18.44 -3.90 8.99
CA VAL A 14 17.22 -4.70 9.19
C VAL A 14 17.25 -5.94 8.29
N ASP A 15 16.25 -6.81 8.42
CA ASP A 15 16.25 -8.10 7.72
C ASP A 15 16.21 -7.94 6.20
N THR A 16 15.61 -6.84 5.73
CA THR A 16 15.41 -6.56 4.30
C THR A 16 16.38 -5.55 3.70
N GLY A 17 17.32 -5.00 4.49
CA GLY A 17 18.31 -4.05 3.98
C GLY A 17 18.78 -3.04 5.02
N ARG A 18 19.38 -1.94 4.55
CA ARG A 18 19.78 -0.83 5.41
C ARG A 18 18.61 0.14 5.57
N ALA A 19 18.01 0.15 6.76
CA ALA A 19 16.94 1.08 7.11
C ALA A 19 17.49 2.40 7.63
N GLU A 20 16.84 3.49 7.22
CA GLU A 20 17.16 4.84 7.66
C GLU A 20 15.89 5.61 7.96
N LEU A 21 15.80 6.18 9.16
CA LEU A 21 14.75 7.13 9.53
C LEU A 21 15.35 8.53 9.47
N VAL A 22 14.88 9.32 8.52
CA VAL A 22 15.34 10.69 8.28
C VAL A 22 14.24 11.65 8.72
N PRO A 23 14.49 12.54 9.69
CA PRO A 23 13.51 13.53 10.10
C PRO A 23 13.29 14.56 9.00
N SER A 24 12.04 14.98 8.81
CA SER A 24 11.71 16.03 7.84
C SER A 24 12.24 17.39 8.32
N PRO A 25 12.93 18.15 7.44
CA PRO A 25 13.50 19.44 7.82
C PRO A 25 12.42 20.53 7.99
N ASP A 26 11.30 20.39 7.30
CA ASP A 26 10.21 21.35 7.18
C ASP A 26 9.03 21.04 8.12
N ARG A 27 8.94 19.82 8.66
CA ARG A 27 7.83 19.40 9.52
C ARG A 27 8.31 18.61 10.74
N ALA A 28 8.23 19.24 11.92
CA ALA A 28 8.63 18.61 13.17
C ALA A 28 7.76 17.39 13.47
N GLY A 29 8.36 16.29 13.95
CA GLY A 29 7.65 15.04 14.23
C GLY A 29 7.35 14.19 13.00
N SER A 30 7.76 14.64 11.81
CA SER A 30 7.65 13.88 10.57
C SER A 30 8.95 13.19 10.18
N TRP A 31 8.85 12.00 9.63
CA TRP A 31 9.98 11.11 9.35
C TRP A 31 9.76 10.35 8.05
N THR A 32 10.81 10.24 7.25
CA THR A 32 10.87 9.39 6.07
C THR A 32 11.68 8.14 6.39
N LEU A 33 11.10 6.97 6.16
CA LEU A 33 11.79 5.68 6.15
C LEU A 33 12.38 5.45 4.76
N LEU A 34 13.68 5.19 4.70
CA LEU A 34 14.38 4.72 3.52
C LEU A 34 14.86 3.28 3.76
N LEU A 35 14.80 2.43 2.74
CA LEU A 35 15.48 1.13 2.69
C LEU A 35 16.46 1.16 1.52
N ASP A 36 17.73 0.90 1.81
CA ASP A 36 18.83 0.97 0.83
C ASP A 36 18.85 2.28 0.02
N GLY A 37 18.49 3.38 0.69
CA GLY A 37 18.41 4.72 0.10
C GLY A 37 17.15 5.00 -0.71
N ALA A 38 16.26 4.02 -0.90
CA ALA A 38 14.96 4.21 -1.55
C ALA A 38 13.90 4.60 -0.51
N PRO A 39 13.20 5.73 -0.67
CA PRO A 39 12.10 6.11 0.22
C PRO A 39 10.97 5.06 0.18
N GLN A 40 10.59 4.55 1.35
CA GLN A 40 9.56 3.51 1.51
C GLN A 40 8.28 4.05 2.14
N SER A 41 8.40 5.02 3.05
CA SER A 41 7.27 5.54 3.80
C SER A 41 7.58 6.92 4.35
N HIS A 42 6.54 7.71 4.58
CA HIS A 42 6.61 8.92 5.39
C HIS A 42 5.54 8.85 6.46
N VAL A 43 5.86 9.27 7.68
CA VAL A 43 4.92 9.36 8.79
C VAL A 43 5.07 10.68 9.51
N ASP A 44 3.94 11.30 9.85
CA ASP A 44 3.88 12.37 10.83
C ASP A 44 3.27 11.83 12.12
N LEU A 45 4.05 11.90 13.22
CA LEU A 45 3.62 11.43 14.54
C LEU A 45 2.66 12.39 15.24
N THR A 46 2.62 13.66 14.81
CA THR A 46 1.74 14.70 15.36
C THR A 46 0.41 14.79 14.60
N ASP A 47 0.42 14.50 13.30
CA ASP A 47 -0.76 14.46 12.45
C ASP A 47 -0.74 13.21 11.56
N PRO A 48 -1.28 12.08 12.05
CA PRO A 48 -1.39 10.84 11.27
C PRO A 48 -2.20 10.94 9.97
N THR A 49 -2.90 12.06 9.74
CA THR A 49 -3.65 12.31 8.50
C THR A 49 -2.80 12.96 7.42
N HIS A 50 -1.60 13.43 7.77
CA HIS A 50 -0.62 13.90 6.80
C HIS A 50 0.08 12.74 6.10
N LEU A 51 -0.07 12.71 4.78
CA LEU A 51 0.46 11.67 3.92
C LEU A 51 1.24 12.35 2.79
N GLU A 52 2.55 12.12 2.70
CA GLU A 52 3.38 12.70 1.63
C GLU A 52 3.36 11.88 0.35
N PHE A 53 3.34 10.55 0.46
CA PHE A 53 3.43 9.66 -0.69
C PHE A 53 2.09 9.62 -1.43
N GLU A 54 2.12 9.98 -2.71
CA GLU A 54 0.99 10.01 -3.64
C GLU A 54 0.15 8.71 -3.63
N TYR A 55 0.79 7.54 -3.64
CA TYR A 55 0.08 6.27 -3.64
C TYR A 55 -0.62 5.98 -2.29
N VAL A 56 0.00 6.39 -1.17
CA VAL A 56 -0.59 6.25 0.17
C VAL A 56 -1.83 7.12 0.29
N ARG A 57 -1.79 8.34 -0.27
CA ARG A 57 -2.95 9.23 -0.35
C ARG A 57 -4.09 8.62 -1.16
N ARG A 58 -3.78 7.88 -2.22
CA ARG A 58 -4.77 7.14 -3.02
C ARG A 58 -5.36 5.93 -2.28
N LEU A 59 -4.54 5.16 -1.57
CA LEU A 59 -5.01 4.09 -0.69
C LEU A 59 -5.93 4.64 0.40
N ALA A 60 -5.54 5.74 1.05
CA ALA A 60 -6.36 6.44 2.04
C ALA A 60 -7.68 6.95 1.43
N ALA A 61 -7.65 7.56 0.24
CA ALA A 61 -8.87 8.00 -0.45
C ALA A 61 -9.79 6.83 -0.83
N ALA A 62 -9.26 5.68 -1.24
CA ALA A 62 -10.06 4.50 -1.49
C ALA A 62 -10.64 3.93 -0.19
N LEU A 63 -9.83 3.81 0.87
CA LEU A 63 -10.25 3.38 2.20
C LEU A 63 -11.37 4.27 2.75
N ASP A 64 -11.28 5.58 2.51
CA ASP A 64 -12.29 6.56 2.90
C ASP A 64 -13.65 6.38 2.25
N LEU A 65 -13.67 5.81 1.04
CA LEU A 65 -14.86 5.72 0.19
C LEU A 65 -15.51 4.34 0.19
N VAL A 66 -14.84 3.31 0.72
CA VAL A 66 -15.39 1.96 0.82
C VAL A 66 -16.23 1.72 2.08
N ALA A 67 -16.26 2.68 2.99
CA ALA A 67 -17.08 2.65 4.21
C ALA A 67 -17.48 4.07 4.64
N PRO A 68 -18.59 4.24 5.39
CA PRO A 68 -19.00 5.55 5.88
C PRO A 68 -17.89 6.25 6.70
N PRO A 69 -17.80 7.59 6.65
CA PRO A 69 -16.80 8.33 7.41
C PRO A 69 -16.88 8.08 8.92
N GLY A 70 -15.73 7.87 9.56
CA GLY A 70 -15.61 7.65 11.01
C GLY A 70 -16.04 6.27 11.50
N GLU A 71 -16.72 5.45 10.68
CA GLU A 71 -17.11 4.11 11.09
C GLU A 71 -15.89 3.19 11.24
N PRO A 72 -15.82 2.42 12.34
CA PRO A 72 -14.70 1.52 12.59
C PRO A 72 -14.68 0.37 11.59
N LEU A 73 -13.48 0.01 11.14
CA LEU A 73 -13.24 -1.11 10.23
C LEU A 73 -12.38 -2.18 10.88
N ARG A 74 -12.52 -3.41 10.39
CA ARG A 74 -11.52 -4.45 10.60
C ARG A 74 -10.61 -4.53 9.38
N VAL A 75 -9.35 -4.10 9.55
CA VAL A 75 -8.37 -3.93 8.46
C VAL A 75 -7.19 -4.89 8.61
N LEU A 76 -6.85 -5.60 7.54
CA LEU A 76 -5.63 -6.39 7.42
C LEU A 76 -4.67 -5.65 6.47
N HIS A 77 -3.48 -5.31 6.95
CA HIS A 77 -2.42 -4.72 6.14
C HIS A 77 -1.37 -5.79 5.87
N LEU A 78 -1.12 -6.06 4.60
CA LEU A 78 -0.06 -6.94 4.11
C LEU A 78 1.09 -6.03 3.67
N GLY A 79 2.17 -6.03 4.45
CA GLY A 79 3.15 -4.96 4.43
C GLY A 79 2.76 -3.83 5.40
N GLY A 80 3.75 -3.31 6.12
CA GLY A 80 3.54 -2.27 7.13
C GLY A 80 4.38 -1.02 6.92
N GLY A 81 5.57 -1.14 6.31
CA GLY A 81 6.52 -0.03 6.22
C GLY A 81 6.71 0.65 7.58
N ALA A 82 6.56 1.97 7.65
CA ALA A 82 6.59 2.71 8.91
C ALA A 82 5.26 2.70 9.68
N LEU A 83 4.26 1.90 9.28
CA LEU A 83 2.86 1.84 9.75
C LEU A 83 2.03 3.10 9.45
N THR A 84 2.31 3.79 8.34
CA THR A 84 1.63 5.03 7.96
C THR A 84 0.12 4.85 7.78
N LEU A 85 -0.32 3.91 6.93
CA LEU A 85 -1.77 3.63 6.75
C LEU A 85 -2.45 3.12 8.03
N PRO A 86 -1.84 2.22 8.83
CA PRO A 86 -2.40 1.85 10.12
C PRO A 86 -2.64 3.05 11.06
N ARG A 87 -1.71 4.03 11.12
CA ARG A 87 -1.91 5.25 11.91
C ARG A 87 -3.02 6.13 11.35
N TYR A 88 -3.06 6.27 10.02
CA TYR A 88 -4.14 6.98 9.34
C TYR A 88 -5.52 6.42 9.68
N VAL A 89 -5.68 5.09 9.62
CA VAL A 89 -6.94 4.41 9.97
C VAL A 89 -7.28 4.61 11.44
N SER A 90 -6.31 4.50 12.35
CA SER A 90 -6.56 4.75 13.79
C SER A 90 -7.07 6.16 14.05
N ALA A 91 -6.54 7.17 13.34
CA ALA A 91 -6.94 8.56 13.51
C ALA A 91 -8.30 8.88 12.86
N THR A 92 -8.54 8.37 11.66
CA THR A 92 -9.76 8.69 10.88
C THR A 92 -10.95 7.79 11.21
N ARG A 93 -10.71 6.61 11.80
CA ARG A 93 -11.74 5.62 12.16
C ARG A 93 -11.47 5.04 13.55
N PRO A 94 -11.63 5.84 14.62
CA PRO A 94 -11.43 5.38 15.99
C PRO A 94 -12.24 4.10 16.28
N GLY A 95 -11.61 3.14 16.97
CA GLY A 95 -12.23 1.85 17.28
C GLY A 95 -11.98 0.74 16.24
N SER A 96 -11.39 1.06 15.08
CA SER A 96 -10.99 0.07 14.07
C SER A 96 -10.02 -0.97 14.62
N THR A 97 -10.27 -2.25 14.35
CA THR A 97 -9.33 -3.34 14.68
C THR A 97 -8.42 -3.62 13.51
N GLN A 98 -7.11 -3.56 13.74
CA GLN A 98 -6.12 -3.61 12.68
C GLN A 98 -5.11 -4.72 12.94
N ARG A 99 -4.72 -5.41 11.88
CA ARG A 99 -3.58 -6.33 11.90
C ARG A 99 -2.63 -5.96 10.77
N VAL A 100 -1.34 -5.91 11.07
CA VAL A 100 -0.28 -5.71 10.08
C VAL A 100 0.57 -6.97 10.03
N SER A 101 0.83 -7.45 8.83
CA SER A 101 1.82 -8.49 8.54
C SER A 101 3.06 -7.82 7.98
N GLU A 102 4.17 -7.91 8.69
CA GLU A 102 5.47 -7.42 8.22
C GLU A 102 6.46 -8.58 8.29
N VAL A 103 7.27 -8.78 7.26
CA VAL A 103 8.24 -9.89 7.24
C VAL A 103 9.50 -9.52 7.99
N ASP A 104 9.86 -8.24 8.00
CA ASP A 104 11.08 -7.72 8.62
C ASP A 104 10.87 -7.41 10.11
N GLY A 105 11.34 -8.31 10.97
CA GLY A 105 11.20 -8.17 12.42
C GLY A 105 12.05 -7.04 12.97
N ALA A 106 13.27 -6.88 12.45
CA ALA A 106 14.17 -5.81 12.84
C ALA A 106 13.60 -4.42 12.49
N LEU A 107 12.94 -4.29 11.33
CA LEU A 107 12.25 -3.05 10.94
C LEU A 107 11.08 -2.74 11.87
N VAL A 108 10.28 -3.75 12.25
CA VAL A 108 9.18 -3.55 13.22
C VAL A 108 9.71 -3.02 14.54
N GLU A 109 10.82 -3.57 15.04
CA GLU A 109 11.43 -3.12 16.29
C GLU A 109 12.03 -1.71 16.16
N LEU A 110 12.67 -1.39 15.04
CA LEU A 110 13.13 -0.03 14.74
C LEU A 110 11.97 0.97 14.76
N VAL A 111 10.89 0.70 14.02
CA VAL A 111 9.70 1.56 13.95
C VAL A 111 9.04 1.67 15.32
N ARG A 112 8.96 0.59 16.10
CA ARG A 112 8.39 0.61 17.46
C ARG A 112 9.17 1.53 18.39
N ARG A 113 10.51 1.48 18.35
CA ARG A 113 11.38 2.27 19.23
C ARG A 113 11.44 3.74 18.80
N ALA A 114 11.61 4.00 17.51
CA ALA A 114 11.88 5.34 16.99
C ALA A 114 10.61 6.11 16.60
N LEU A 115 9.57 5.41 16.17
CA LEU A 115 8.32 5.98 15.67
C LEU A 115 7.11 5.32 16.37
N PRO A 116 7.05 5.37 17.71
CA PRO A 116 6.05 4.63 18.46
C PRO A 116 4.64 5.03 18.03
N TRP A 117 3.74 4.05 17.95
CA TRP A 117 2.31 4.29 17.74
C TRP A 117 1.56 4.15 19.08
N PRO A 118 0.40 4.81 19.22
CA PRO A 118 -0.36 4.77 20.47
C PRO A 118 -0.72 3.34 20.90
N ALA A 119 -0.57 3.05 22.19
CA ALA A 119 -0.82 1.72 22.75
C ALA A 119 -2.31 1.33 22.78
N ASP A 120 -3.19 2.32 22.76
CA ASP A 120 -4.65 2.19 22.66
C ASP A 120 -5.12 1.93 21.23
N ALA A 121 -4.25 2.11 20.23
CA ALA A 121 -4.53 1.67 18.87
C ALA A 121 -4.82 0.17 18.94
N ARG A 122 -6.01 -0.23 18.47
CA ARG A 122 -6.41 -1.65 18.36
C ARG A 122 -5.66 -2.32 17.19
N LEU A 123 -4.35 -2.12 17.15
CA LEU A 123 -3.40 -2.42 16.09
C LEU A 123 -2.43 -3.49 16.59
N ARG A 124 -2.44 -4.65 15.94
CA ARG A 124 -1.48 -5.73 16.20
C ARG A 124 -0.54 -5.89 15.01
N VAL A 125 0.75 -5.80 15.25
CA VAL A 125 1.78 -6.10 14.26
C VAL A 125 2.24 -7.54 14.47
N ARG A 126 2.30 -8.33 13.39
CA ARG A 126 2.77 -9.70 13.38
C ARG A 126 3.96 -9.79 12.44
N VAL A 127 5.11 -10.19 12.98
CA VAL A 127 6.32 -10.47 12.19
C VAL A 127 6.14 -11.82 11.50
N GLN A 128 5.61 -11.80 10.28
CA GLN A 128 5.30 -12.98 9.48
C GLN A 128 5.05 -12.62 8.01
N ASP A 129 5.35 -13.56 7.11
CA ASP A 129 4.96 -13.48 5.71
C ASP A 129 3.44 -13.27 5.51
N ALA A 130 3.10 -12.39 4.57
CA ALA A 130 1.73 -11.99 4.27
C ALA A 130 0.84 -13.18 3.86
N ARG A 131 1.36 -14.10 3.04
CA ARG A 131 0.60 -15.27 2.57
C ARG A 131 0.36 -16.26 3.71
N ALA A 132 1.35 -16.46 4.58
CA ALA A 132 1.19 -17.27 5.77
C ALA A 132 0.17 -16.68 6.77
N VAL A 133 0.11 -15.34 6.89
CA VAL A 133 -0.95 -14.68 7.68
C VAL A 133 -2.33 -14.89 7.06
N LEU A 134 -2.48 -14.78 5.75
CA LEU A 134 -3.75 -15.07 5.08
C LEU A 134 -4.21 -16.51 5.31
N ALA A 135 -3.32 -17.49 5.11
CA ALA A 135 -3.63 -18.91 5.27
C ALA A 135 -4.14 -19.26 6.69
N SER A 136 -3.66 -18.57 7.72
CA SER A 136 -4.10 -18.77 9.12
C SER A 136 -5.26 -17.87 9.54
N THR A 137 -5.77 -17.02 8.65
CA THR A 137 -6.84 -16.07 8.93
C THR A 137 -8.20 -16.69 8.62
N ARG A 138 -9.20 -16.45 9.49
CA ARG A 138 -10.57 -16.91 9.29
C ARG A 138 -11.25 -16.22 8.10
N ASP A 139 -12.11 -16.98 7.44
CA ASP A 139 -12.99 -16.52 6.37
C ASP A 139 -13.85 -15.32 6.81
N ALA A 140 -14.19 -14.46 5.85
CA ALA A 140 -15.13 -13.34 6.03
C ALA A 140 -14.90 -12.50 7.30
N SER A 141 -13.63 -12.24 7.64
CA SER A 141 -13.26 -11.64 8.91
C SER A 141 -12.75 -10.20 8.81
N TYR A 142 -12.46 -9.70 7.59
CA TYR A 142 -11.97 -8.35 7.36
C TYR A 142 -12.89 -7.55 6.43
N ASP A 143 -13.05 -6.26 6.70
CA ASP A 143 -13.73 -5.30 5.82
C ASP A 143 -12.81 -4.85 4.70
N VAL A 144 -11.53 -4.65 5.02
CA VAL A 144 -10.53 -4.18 4.07
C VAL A 144 -9.24 -4.98 4.24
N VAL A 145 -8.69 -5.43 3.11
CA VAL A 145 -7.31 -5.91 3.00
C VAL A 145 -6.53 -4.87 2.22
N VAL A 146 -5.49 -4.32 2.82
CA VAL A 146 -4.54 -3.43 2.14
C VAL A 146 -3.30 -4.25 1.80
N ALA A 147 -2.95 -4.32 0.53
CA ALA A 147 -1.70 -4.94 0.06
C ALA A 147 -0.73 -3.84 -0.35
N ASP A 148 0.22 -3.54 0.54
CA ASP A 148 1.32 -2.57 0.33
C ASP A 148 2.66 -3.27 0.58
N VAL A 149 2.83 -4.42 -0.08
CA VAL A 149 4.00 -5.29 0.02
C VAL A 149 5.01 -4.87 -1.03
N PHE A 150 5.67 -3.74 -0.75
CA PHE A 150 6.81 -3.27 -1.54
C PHE A 150 8.07 -3.41 -0.69
N ALA A 151 8.70 -4.59 -0.76
CA ALA A 151 9.97 -4.84 -0.07
C ALA A 151 11.11 -4.41 -1.00
N GLY A 152 11.83 -3.35 -0.64
CA GLY A 152 13.13 -3.04 -1.24
C GLY A 152 13.14 -3.01 -2.77
N ALA A 153 12.05 -2.57 -3.38
CA ALA A 153 11.83 -2.38 -4.82
C ALA A 153 11.02 -3.44 -5.60
N ARG A 154 10.51 -4.52 -5.00
CA ARG A 154 9.61 -5.48 -5.71
C ARG A 154 8.54 -6.13 -4.83
N THR A 155 7.40 -6.48 -5.42
CA THR A 155 6.42 -7.39 -4.81
C THR A 155 6.87 -8.85 -5.01
N PRO A 156 6.93 -9.69 -3.97
CA PRO A 156 7.30 -11.11 -4.09
C PRO A 156 6.34 -11.92 -4.97
N ALA A 157 6.88 -12.83 -5.78
CA ALA A 157 6.11 -13.68 -6.72
C ALA A 157 4.93 -14.42 -6.06
N HIS A 158 5.10 -14.95 -4.86
CA HIS A 158 4.03 -15.70 -4.18
C HIS A 158 2.84 -14.83 -3.75
N LEU A 159 2.91 -13.50 -3.92
CA LEU A 159 1.83 -12.55 -3.65
C LEU A 159 1.20 -11.97 -4.93
N THR A 160 1.47 -12.56 -6.09
CA THR A 160 1.05 -12.02 -7.40
C THR A 160 0.12 -12.95 -8.18
N SER A 161 -0.30 -14.07 -7.57
CA SER A 161 -1.08 -15.14 -8.21
C SER A 161 -2.57 -15.12 -7.87
N VAL A 162 -3.36 -15.89 -8.64
CA VAL A 162 -4.79 -16.10 -8.38
C VAL A 162 -5.03 -16.87 -7.10
N GLU A 163 -4.13 -17.79 -6.72
CA GLU A 163 -4.20 -18.52 -5.45
C GLU A 163 -4.04 -17.57 -4.26
N TYR A 164 -3.12 -16.61 -4.35
CA TYR A 164 -3.02 -15.53 -3.37
C TYR A 164 -4.27 -14.63 -3.36
N ALA A 165 -4.75 -14.23 -4.54
CA ALA A 165 -5.94 -13.39 -4.64
C ALA A 165 -7.19 -14.10 -4.07
N ALA A 166 -7.30 -15.43 -4.23
CA ALA A 166 -8.36 -16.25 -3.67
C ALA A 166 -8.30 -16.27 -2.13
N GLU A 167 -7.10 -16.38 -1.55
CA GLU A 167 -6.90 -16.28 -0.09
C GLU A 167 -7.32 -14.89 0.44
N VAL A 168 -6.98 -13.82 -0.27
CA VAL A 168 -7.46 -12.47 0.05
C VAL A 168 -8.98 -12.40 -0.03
N ALA A 169 -9.58 -12.91 -1.11
CA ALA A 169 -11.02 -12.92 -1.27
C ALA A 169 -11.72 -13.73 -0.16
N ARG A 170 -11.16 -14.86 0.28
CA ARG A 170 -11.69 -15.71 1.34
C ARG A 170 -11.78 -14.99 2.67
N VAL A 171 -10.75 -14.23 3.06
CA VAL A 171 -10.72 -13.52 4.35
C VAL A 171 -11.58 -12.25 4.35
N LEU A 172 -11.89 -11.70 3.17
CA LEU A 172 -12.77 -10.54 3.03
C LEU A 172 -14.24 -10.91 3.28
N ARG A 173 -14.94 -10.06 4.04
CA ARG A 173 -16.41 -10.10 4.15
C ARG A 173 -17.07 -9.96 2.78
N PRO A 174 -18.36 -10.32 2.62
CA PRO A 174 -19.06 -10.21 1.34
C PRO A 174 -18.98 -8.81 0.70
N ALA A 175 -19.06 -7.75 1.50
CA ALA A 175 -18.92 -6.36 1.09
C ALA A 175 -17.49 -5.79 1.26
N GLY A 176 -16.51 -6.65 1.50
CA GLY A 176 -15.13 -6.25 1.78
C GLY A 176 -14.33 -5.94 0.51
N TRP A 177 -13.24 -5.19 0.70
CA TRP A 177 -12.42 -4.63 -0.37
C TRP A 177 -10.95 -4.98 -0.25
N LEU A 178 -10.32 -5.29 -1.37
CA LEU A 178 -8.87 -5.27 -1.54
C LEU A 178 -8.43 -3.91 -2.09
N LEU A 179 -7.47 -3.29 -1.41
CA LEU A 179 -6.76 -2.09 -1.84
C LEU A 179 -5.29 -2.46 -2.05
N ALA A 180 -4.81 -2.50 -3.29
CA ALA A 180 -3.45 -2.95 -3.59
C ALA A 180 -2.62 -1.85 -4.25
N ASN A 181 -1.41 -1.62 -3.73
CA ASN A 181 -0.40 -0.79 -4.37
C ASN A 181 0.35 -1.62 -5.41
N LEU A 182 0.32 -1.17 -6.66
CA LEU A 182 1.00 -1.80 -7.79
C LEU A 182 2.02 -0.81 -8.36
N ALA A 183 3.31 -1.07 -8.18
CA ALA A 183 4.35 -0.29 -8.83
C ALA A 183 4.74 -0.96 -10.15
N ASP A 184 4.71 -0.22 -11.25
CA ASP A 184 5.01 -0.75 -12.58
C ASP A 184 5.47 0.35 -13.54
N GLY A 185 6.15 -0.05 -14.62
CA GLY A 185 6.60 0.82 -15.69
C GLY A 185 6.09 0.38 -17.06
N PRO A 186 6.31 1.18 -18.12
CA PRO A 186 5.86 0.84 -19.46
C PRO A 186 6.36 -0.56 -19.91
N PRO A 187 5.52 -1.42 -20.51
CA PRO A 187 4.15 -1.18 -20.98
C PRO A 187 3.04 -1.58 -19.97
N LEU A 188 3.38 -1.63 -18.68
CA LEU A 188 2.53 -1.99 -17.54
C LEU A 188 2.12 -3.47 -17.51
N ARG A 189 3.05 -4.38 -17.84
CA ARG A 189 2.73 -5.83 -17.93
C ARG A 189 2.28 -6.38 -16.58
N TYR A 190 2.98 -5.98 -15.52
CA TYR A 190 2.70 -6.44 -14.17
C TYR A 190 1.33 -5.96 -13.70
N ALA A 191 1.04 -4.66 -13.80
CA ALA A 191 -0.24 -4.10 -13.40
C ALA A 191 -1.42 -4.70 -14.19
N ARG A 192 -1.27 -4.91 -15.50
CA ARG A 192 -2.30 -5.56 -16.32
C ARG A 192 -2.58 -7.00 -15.88
N GLY A 193 -1.53 -7.78 -15.64
CA GLY A 193 -1.64 -9.14 -15.13
C GLY A 193 -2.27 -9.19 -13.73
N GLN A 194 -1.88 -8.28 -12.84
CA GLN A 194 -2.47 -8.17 -11.49
C GLN A 194 -3.96 -7.84 -11.54
N VAL A 195 -4.37 -6.87 -12.38
CA VAL A 195 -5.79 -6.55 -12.54
C VAL A 195 -6.57 -7.75 -13.10
N ALA A 196 -6.04 -8.46 -14.12
CA ALA A 196 -6.68 -9.66 -14.65
C ALA A 196 -6.85 -10.75 -13.58
N THR A 197 -5.77 -10.98 -12.82
CA THR A 197 -5.70 -12.00 -11.78
C THR A 197 -6.66 -11.72 -10.65
N VAL A 198 -6.64 -10.51 -10.09
CA VAL A 198 -7.54 -10.11 -8.99
C VAL A 198 -9.00 -10.14 -9.46
N ARG A 199 -9.31 -9.68 -10.69
CA ARG A 199 -10.68 -9.69 -11.21
C ARG A 199 -11.27 -11.08 -11.42
N SER A 200 -10.44 -12.12 -11.51
CA SER A 200 -10.95 -13.50 -11.57
C SER A 200 -11.62 -13.96 -10.26
N VAL A 201 -11.34 -13.30 -9.13
CA VAL A 201 -11.90 -13.63 -7.80
C VAL A 201 -12.68 -12.47 -7.15
N LEU A 202 -12.31 -11.22 -7.46
CA LEU A 202 -12.95 -9.98 -7.03
C LEU A 202 -13.38 -9.19 -8.28
N PRO A 203 -14.54 -9.51 -8.87
CA PRO A 203 -14.87 -9.11 -10.24
C PRO A 203 -15.08 -7.61 -10.42
N GLN A 204 -15.43 -6.89 -9.35
CA GLN A 204 -15.70 -5.47 -9.38
C GLN A 204 -14.43 -4.70 -9.01
N ALA A 205 -13.87 -3.96 -9.96
CA ALA A 205 -12.61 -3.26 -9.74
C ALA A 205 -12.50 -1.92 -10.47
N CYS A 206 -11.66 -1.05 -9.95
CA CYS A 206 -11.14 0.12 -10.64
C CYS A 206 -9.66 0.34 -10.27
N LEU A 207 -8.97 1.13 -11.10
CA LEU A 207 -7.58 1.48 -10.92
C LEU A 207 -7.46 3.00 -10.79
N VAL A 208 -6.70 3.50 -9.81
CA VAL A 208 -6.42 4.92 -9.67
C VAL A 208 -4.92 5.18 -9.71
N GLY A 209 -4.50 6.22 -10.43
CA GLY A 209 -3.07 6.54 -10.53
C GLY A 209 -2.82 7.80 -11.34
N ASP A 210 -1.54 8.18 -11.45
CA ASP A 210 -1.11 9.28 -12.29
C ASP A 210 -1.44 9.02 -13.77
N ALA A 211 -1.85 10.08 -14.48
CA ALA A 211 -2.28 9.95 -15.88
C ALA A 211 -1.15 9.52 -16.83
N ALA A 212 0.10 9.89 -16.57
CA ALA A 212 1.24 9.43 -17.36
C ALA A 212 1.60 7.97 -17.05
N VAL A 213 1.50 7.53 -15.79
CA VAL A 213 1.65 6.12 -15.41
C VAL A 213 0.56 5.28 -16.10
N LEU A 214 -0.72 5.63 -15.98
CA LEU A 214 -1.84 4.91 -16.61
C LEU A 214 -1.73 4.81 -18.13
N ARG A 215 -1.05 5.76 -18.79
CA ARG A 215 -0.77 5.74 -20.23
C ARG A 215 0.52 5.01 -20.60
N GLY A 216 1.20 4.39 -19.63
CA GLY A 216 2.47 3.70 -19.86
C GLY A 216 3.57 4.64 -20.35
N ARG A 217 3.64 5.87 -19.83
CA ARG A 217 4.68 6.86 -20.20
C ARG A 217 5.84 6.94 -19.21
N ARG A 218 5.65 6.44 -17.98
CA ARG A 218 6.67 6.43 -16.92
C ARG A 218 6.39 5.32 -15.90
N TYR A 219 7.40 5.00 -15.10
CA TYR A 219 7.24 4.18 -13.90
C TYR A 219 6.47 4.96 -12.82
N GLY A 220 5.65 4.25 -12.05
CA GLY A 220 5.00 4.78 -10.87
C GLY A 220 4.00 3.82 -10.25
N ASN A 221 3.25 4.32 -9.28
CA ASN A 221 2.28 3.53 -8.53
C ASN A 221 0.86 3.68 -9.08
N LEU A 222 0.17 2.56 -9.11
CA LEU A 222 -1.25 2.41 -9.40
C LEU A 222 -1.90 1.78 -8.17
N VAL A 223 -3.07 2.25 -7.77
CA VAL A 223 -3.85 1.64 -6.69
C VAL A 223 -5.02 0.90 -7.30
N LEU A 224 -5.04 -0.41 -7.13
CA LEU A 224 -6.15 -1.28 -7.50
C LEU A 224 -7.15 -1.34 -6.33
N VAL A 225 -8.40 -0.99 -6.60
CA VAL A 225 -9.53 -1.13 -5.68
C VAL A 225 -10.42 -2.24 -6.23
N ALA A 226 -10.54 -3.35 -5.51
CA ALA A 226 -11.28 -4.52 -5.97
C ALA A 226 -12.19 -5.11 -4.88
N GLY A 227 -13.35 -5.61 -5.28
CA GLY A 227 -14.37 -6.15 -4.39
C GLY A 227 -15.40 -6.99 -5.13
N ARG A 228 -16.54 -7.24 -4.47
CA ARG A 228 -17.69 -7.96 -5.05
C ARG A 228 -18.84 -7.04 -5.42
N THR A 229 -18.78 -5.77 -5.00
CA THR A 229 -19.78 -4.74 -5.27
C THR A 229 -19.15 -3.62 -6.11
N THR A 230 -19.97 -2.80 -6.75
CA THR A 230 -19.50 -1.74 -7.65
C THR A 230 -18.60 -0.74 -6.91
N PRO A 231 -17.37 -0.46 -7.38
CA PRO A 231 -16.48 0.51 -6.74
C PRO A 231 -17.05 1.93 -6.79
N PRO A 232 -16.72 2.80 -5.81
CA PRO A 232 -17.21 4.18 -5.72
C PRO A 232 -16.52 5.12 -6.74
N VAL A 233 -16.52 4.75 -8.01
CA VAL A 233 -15.77 5.40 -9.09
C VAL A 233 -16.04 6.91 -9.18
N PRO A 234 -17.30 7.42 -9.16
CA PRO A 234 -17.53 8.86 -9.26
C PRO A 234 -16.91 9.66 -8.11
N ALA A 235 -16.98 9.14 -6.89
CA ALA A 235 -16.41 9.80 -5.72
C ALA A 235 -14.88 9.71 -5.73
N LEU A 236 -14.32 8.56 -6.10
CA LEU A 236 -12.88 8.36 -6.20
C LEU A 236 -12.29 9.23 -7.31
N THR A 237 -12.97 9.40 -8.45
CA THR A 237 -12.55 10.30 -9.53
C THR A 237 -12.47 11.75 -9.06
N ARG A 238 -13.49 12.25 -8.34
CA ARG A 238 -13.45 13.60 -7.79
C ARG A 238 -12.33 13.78 -6.78
N ARG A 239 -12.15 12.82 -5.87
CA ARG A 239 -11.10 12.89 -4.83
C ARG A 239 -9.70 12.79 -5.42
N ALA A 240 -9.50 11.93 -6.42
CA ALA A 240 -8.22 11.81 -7.12
C ALA A 240 -7.89 13.05 -7.96
N ALA A 241 -8.87 13.65 -8.65
CA ALA A 241 -8.64 14.83 -9.47
C ALA A 241 -8.37 16.10 -8.64
N GLY A 242 -9.02 16.23 -7.47
CA GLY A 242 -8.84 17.36 -6.56
C GLY A 242 -7.66 17.21 -5.58
N ASP A 243 -6.86 16.17 -5.75
CA ASP A 243 -5.71 15.87 -4.91
C ASP A 243 -4.50 16.75 -5.25
N TRP A 244 -3.58 16.97 -4.30
CA TRP A 244 -2.30 17.67 -4.58
C TRP A 244 -1.45 16.95 -5.63
N PHE A 245 -1.62 15.64 -5.78
CA PHE A 245 -1.08 14.82 -6.87
C PHE A 245 -2.24 14.30 -7.73
N PRO A 246 -2.74 15.11 -8.69
CA PRO A 246 -3.93 14.76 -9.45
C PRO A 246 -3.83 13.38 -10.12
N GLY A 247 -4.76 12.51 -9.76
CA GLY A 247 -4.89 11.17 -10.31
C GLY A 247 -6.08 11.04 -11.25
N ARG A 248 -6.11 9.92 -11.99
CA ARG A 248 -7.24 9.50 -12.81
C ARG A 248 -7.70 8.12 -12.39
N VAL A 249 -9.00 7.86 -12.49
CA VAL A 249 -9.59 6.55 -12.26
C VAL A 249 -9.90 5.90 -13.61
N VAL A 250 -9.58 4.62 -13.74
CA VAL A 250 -9.90 3.75 -14.87
C VAL A 250 -10.82 2.63 -14.36
N ALA A 251 -11.99 2.50 -14.99
CA ALA A 251 -13.05 1.54 -14.61
C ALA A 251 -13.87 1.11 -15.84
N GLY A 252 -14.69 0.06 -15.69
CA GLY A 252 -15.56 -0.45 -16.77
C GLY A 252 -14.78 -0.78 -18.06
N ASP A 253 -15.32 -0.40 -19.21
CA ASP A 253 -14.72 -0.64 -20.53
C ASP A 253 -13.30 -0.09 -20.69
N GLU A 254 -12.95 0.98 -19.95
CA GLU A 254 -11.59 1.49 -19.94
C GLU A 254 -10.64 0.57 -19.18
N LEU A 255 -11.10 -0.04 -18.09
CA LEU A 255 -10.33 -1.05 -17.37
C LEU A 255 -10.21 -2.34 -18.18
N ASP A 256 -11.24 -2.74 -18.94
CA ASP A 256 -11.17 -3.90 -19.82
C ASP A 256 -10.12 -3.71 -20.92
N ARG A 257 -10.09 -2.51 -21.54
CA ARG A 257 -9.03 -2.14 -22.50
C ARG A 257 -7.65 -2.03 -21.84
N PHE A 258 -7.59 -1.57 -20.59
CA PHE A 258 -6.35 -1.57 -19.83
C PHE A 258 -5.85 -3.00 -19.59
N VAL A 259 -6.70 -3.95 -19.22
CA VAL A 259 -6.29 -5.34 -19.05
C VAL A 259 -5.80 -5.92 -20.39
N GLY A 260 -6.49 -5.61 -21.49
CA GLY A 260 -6.02 -5.91 -22.85
C GLY A 260 -5.77 -7.40 -23.11
N GLY A 261 -6.53 -8.28 -22.46
CA GLY A 261 -6.38 -9.73 -22.58
C GLY A 261 -5.20 -10.32 -21.81
N ALA A 262 -4.60 -9.60 -20.87
CA ALA A 262 -3.56 -10.15 -20.00
C ALA A 262 -4.04 -11.42 -19.30
N ALA A 263 -3.18 -12.44 -19.26
CA ALA A 263 -3.50 -13.72 -18.65
C ALA A 263 -3.58 -13.60 -17.11
N VAL A 264 -4.42 -14.43 -16.51
CA VAL A 264 -4.43 -14.66 -15.06
C VAL A 264 -3.13 -15.36 -14.68
N VAL A 265 -2.43 -14.81 -13.68
CA VAL A 265 -1.19 -15.36 -13.15
C VAL A 265 -1.52 -16.45 -12.13
N ARG A 266 -0.88 -17.61 -12.26
CA ARG A 266 -0.95 -18.72 -11.29
C ARG A 266 0.36 -18.82 -10.52
N ASP A 267 0.35 -19.48 -9.38
CA ASP A 267 1.57 -19.72 -8.59
C ASP A 267 2.74 -20.28 -9.41
N ALA A 268 2.46 -21.20 -10.35
CA ALA A 268 3.47 -21.81 -11.21
C ALA A 268 4.15 -20.82 -12.18
N ASP A 269 3.46 -19.75 -12.53
CA ASP A 269 3.90 -18.73 -13.50
C ASP A 269 4.23 -17.39 -12.83
N ALA A 270 4.13 -17.34 -11.49
CA ALA A 270 4.20 -16.11 -10.74
C ALA A 270 5.63 -15.56 -10.72
N THR A 271 5.77 -14.32 -11.17
CA THR A 271 7.01 -13.56 -11.09
C THR A 271 6.83 -12.38 -10.15
N GLY A 272 7.92 -11.94 -9.53
CA GLY A 272 7.92 -10.70 -8.77
C GLY A 272 7.72 -9.50 -9.70
N SER A 273 7.30 -8.36 -9.16
CA SER A 273 7.21 -7.14 -9.97
C SER A 273 8.58 -6.74 -10.53
N ASP A 274 8.60 -6.01 -11.64
CA ASP A 274 9.83 -5.45 -12.17
C ASP A 274 10.45 -4.47 -11.17
N PRO A 275 11.80 -4.41 -11.05
CA PRO A 275 12.42 -3.38 -10.24
C PRO A 275 12.22 -2.00 -10.91
N PRO A 276 12.17 -0.92 -10.11
CA PRO A 276 12.14 0.44 -10.60
C PRO A 276 13.41 0.74 -11.43
N PRO A 277 13.32 1.66 -12.40
CA PRO A 277 14.47 2.10 -13.17
C PRO A 277 15.63 2.59 -12.28
N PRO A 278 16.90 2.35 -12.66
CA PRO A 278 18.05 2.88 -11.94
C PRO A 278 17.97 4.40 -11.78
N GLY A 279 18.27 4.90 -10.58
CA GLY A 279 18.26 6.34 -10.28
C GLY A 279 16.89 6.95 -10.01
N LEU A 280 15.78 6.18 -10.06
CA LEU A 280 14.46 6.70 -9.71
C LEU A 280 14.40 7.28 -8.29
N PHE A 281 15.14 6.66 -7.37
CA PHE A 281 15.21 7.06 -5.96
C PHE A 281 16.54 7.67 -5.56
N SER A 282 17.42 8.00 -6.53
CA SER A 282 18.68 8.66 -6.17
C SER A 282 18.38 10.04 -5.61
N VAL A 283 18.49 10.17 -4.29
CA VAL A 283 18.57 11.47 -3.64
C VAL A 283 19.84 12.13 -4.17
N ARG A 284 19.71 13.24 -4.91
CA ARG A 284 20.87 14.07 -5.24
C ARG A 284 21.51 14.47 -3.90
N ARG A 285 22.71 13.96 -3.65
CA ARG A 285 23.55 14.37 -2.52
C ARG A 285 23.92 15.83 -2.64
#